data_AF-A0A2G5TAN5-F1
#
_entry.id   AF-A0A2G5TAN5-F1
#
_cell.length_a   1.000
_cell.length_b   1.000
_cell.length_c   1.000
_cell.angle_alpha   90.00
_cell.angle_beta   90.00
_cell.angle_gamma   90.00
#
_symmetry.space_group_name_H-M   'P 1'
#
loop_
_entity.id
_entity.type
_entity.pdbx_description
1 polymer ?
#
loop_
_entity_poly.entity_id
_entity_poly.type
_entity_poly.pdbx_seq_one_letter_code
_entity_poly.pdbx_strand_id
1 'polypeptide(L)'
;MEQMLKEELYDQKFLLSGTTILSASVKVDKKNTLTFRDSVKYLQMSLDQLPKAFNLETKSKGTFPYMFNHPDRHHTVLPHHPPAEYYEPNRMGIKKREEFLKWYDEVKDREFDFDKEILAYCQTDVDILTEAIVKFIEVCLFGIFFEIKYLLSDL
;
A
#
# COMPACT_ATOMS: atom_id res chain seq x y z
N MET A 1 -15.05 4.59 -2.95
CA MET A 1 -15.02 5.99 -2.48
C MET A 1 -15.83 6.90 -3.41
N GLU A 2 -15.49 7.02 -4.69
CA GLU A 2 -16.24 7.90 -5.62
C GLU A 2 -17.75 7.62 -5.70
N GLN A 3 -18.18 6.35 -5.71
CA GLN A 3 -19.61 6.01 -5.63
C GLN A 3 -20.26 6.50 -4.33
N MET A 4 -19.58 6.34 -3.18
CA MET A 4 -20.07 6.84 -1.89
C MET A 4 -20.05 8.37 -1.79
N LEU A 5 -19.19 9.04 -2.57
CA LEU A 5 -19.11 10.49 -2.65
C LEU A 5 -20.22 11.09 -3.53
N LYS A 6 -20.70 10.35 -4.54
CA LYS A 6 -21.73 10.78 -5.49
C LYS A 6 -23.16 10.69 -4.96
N GLU A 7 -23.40 9.88 -3.94
CA GLU A 7 -24.73 9.76 -3.35
C GLU A 7 -24.92 10.81 -2.25
N GLU A 8 -25.87 11.75 -2.44
CA GLU A 8 -26.27 12.78 -1.47
C GLU A 8 -26.86 12.22 -0.16
N LEU A 9 -26.96 10.89 -0.04
CA LEU A 9 -27.51 10.17 1.12
C LEU A 9 -26.57 10.13 2.33
N TYR A 10 -25.30 10.48 2.17
CA TYR A 10 -24.30 10.34 3.23
C TYR A 10 -23.72 11.69 3.70
N ASP A 11 -23.79 11.94 5.01
CA ASP A 11 -23.15 13.08 5.69
C ASP A 11 -21.62 12.87 5.72
N GLN A 12 -20.93 13.54 4.80
CA GLN A 12 -19.49 13.41 4.59
C GLN A 12 -18.73 14.52 5.32
N LYS A 13 -17.71 14.14 6.10
CA LYS A 13 -16.81 15.07 6.80
C LYS A 13 -15.38 14.89 6.31
N PHE A 14 -14.85 15.93 5.68
CA PHE A 14 -13.46 15.98 5.22
C PHE A 14 -12.58 16.73 6.22
N LEU A 15 -11.40 16.19 6.46
CA LEU A 15 -10.29 16.88 7.11
C LEU A 15 -9.24 17.16 6.04
N LEU A 16 -8.90 18.43 5.84
CA LEU A 16 -8.00 18.88 4.78
C LEU A 16 -6.75 19.51 5.37
N SER A 17 -5.64 19.43 4.64
CA SER A 17 -4.43 20.24 4.85
C SER A 17 -4.05 20.86 3.51
N GLY A 18 -4.33 22.17 3.36
CA GLY A 18 -4.30 22.83 2.06
C GLY A 18 -5.26 22.15 1.08
N THR A 19 -4.74 21.73 -0.07
CA THR A 19 -5.50 21.00 -1.10
C THR A 19 -5.54 19.48 -0.89
N THR A 20 -4.87 18.98 0.15
CA THR A 20 -4.80 17.53 0.39
C THR A 20 -5.87 17.06 1.38
N ILE A 21 -6.57 15.99 1.04
CA ILE A 21 -7.49 15.31 1.96
C ILE A 21 -6.67 14.42 2.90
N LEU A 22 -6.71 14.72 4.20
CA LEU A 22 -6.08 13.89 5.23
C LEU A 22 -6.97 12.73 5.65
N SER A 23 -8.28 13.01 5.76
CA SER A 23 -9.27 12.03 6.18
C SER A 23 -10.64 12.37 5.60
N ALA A 24 -11.40 11.36 5.23
CA ALA A 24 -12.79 11.47 4.81
C ALA A 24 -13.63 10.51 5.65
N SER A 25 -14.62 11.01 6.37
CA SER A 25 -15.54 10.20 7.16
C SER A 25 -16.94 10.25 6.58
N VAL A 26 -17.57 9.09 6.49
CA VAL A 26 -18.91 8.91 5.92
C VAL A 26 -19.74 8.13 6.94
N LYS A 27 -20.84 8.71 7.41
CA LYS A 27 -21.80 7.95 8.23
C LYS A 27 -22.51 6.94 7.35
N VAL A 28 -22.34 5.65 7.63
CA VAL A 28 -22.99 4.57 6.87
C VAL A 28 -24.38 4.27 7.45
N ASP A 29 -24.52 4.33 8.78
CA ASP A 29 -25.80 4.25 9.48
C ASP A 29 -25.76 5.03 10.81
N LYS A 30 -26.78 4.87 11.67
CA LYS A 30 -26.88 5.58 12.96
C LYS A 30 -25.72 5.29 13.94
N LYS A 31 -25.04 4.15 13.81
CA LYS A 31 -23.99 3.67 14.72
C LYS A 31 -22.63 3.53 14.04
N ASN A 32 -22.59 3.41 12.72
CA ASN A 32 -21.37 3.14 11.98
C ASN A 32 -20.90 4.34 11.15
N THR A 33 -19.64 4.72 11.33
CA THR A 33 -18.95 5.71 10.50
C THR A 33 -17.72 5.08 9.87
N LEU A 34 -17.63 5.15 8.55
CA LEU A 34 -16.47 4.72 7.81
C LEU A 34 -15.51 5.89 7.65
N THR A 35 -14.26 5.73 8.08
CA THR A 35 -13.23 6.76 7.96
C THR A 35 -12.08 6.27 7.08
N PHE A 36 -11.87 6.97 5.97
CA PHE A 36 -10.72 6.82 5.10
C PHE A 36 -9.61 7.77 5.53
N ARG A 37 -8.37 7.28 5.57
CA ARG A 37 -7.18 8.06 5.91
C ARG A 37 -6.07 7.76 4.92
N ASP A 38 -5.27 8.76 4.61
CA ASP A 38 -4.10 8.61 3.74
C ASP A 38 -2.89 8.13 4.56
N SER A 39 -2.49 6.88 4.36
CA SER A 39 -1.35 6.28 5.07
C SER A 39 -0.04 7.01 4.79
N VAL A 40 0.14 7.61 3.61
CA VAL A 40 1.38 8.30 3.22
C VAL A 40 1.61 9.56 4.05
N LYS A 41 0.55 10.14 4.63
CA LYS A 41 0.68 11.28 5.56
C LYS A 41 1.25 10.90 6.91
N TYR A 42 1.06 9.65 7.32
CA TYR A 42 1.59 9.12 8.58
C TYR A 42 2.94 8.40 8.35
N LEU A 43 3.07 7.73 7.21
CA LEU A 43 4.23 6.95 6.79
C LEU A 43 4.82 7.59 5.52
N GLN A 44 5.63 8.64 5.68
CA GLN A 44 6.20 9.42 4.57
C GLN A 44 7.36 8.70 3.85
N MET A 45 7.14 7.46 3.44
CA MET A 45 8.10 6.63 2.70
C MET A 45 7.36 5.70 1.74
N SER A 46 8.08 5.09 0.80
CA SER A 46 7.48 4.17 -0.16
C SER A 46 7.16 2.82 0.48
N LEU A 47 6.18 2.10 -0.09
CA LEU A 47 5.71 0.83 0.46
C LEU A 47 6.81 -0.23 0.57
N ASP A 48 7.76 -0.25 -0.37
CA ASP A 48 8.91 -1.16 -0.36
C ASP A 48 9.95 -0.84 0.74
N GLN A 49 9.91 0.36 1.33
CA GLN A 49 10.79 0.75 2.43
C GLN A 49 10.22 0.37 3.80
N LEU A 50 8.89 0.18 3.91
CA LEU A 50 8.22 -0.08 5.19
C LEU A 50 8.70 -1.35 5.90
N PRO A 51 8.89 -2.51 5.24
CA PRO A 51 9.35 -3.71 5.93
C PRO A 51 10.68 -3.50 6.65
N LYS A 52 11.62 -2.81 5.99
CA LYS A 52 12.92 -2.50 6.59
C LYS A 52 12.81 -1.44 7.69
N ALA A 53 11.97 -0.42 7.50
CA ALA A 53 11.84 0.66 8.48
C ALA A 53 11.23 0.19 9.81
N PHE A 54 10.30 -0.76 9.75
CA PHE A 54 9.61 -1.31 10.93
C PHE A 54 10.11 -2.69 11.36
N ASN A 55 11.18 -3.22 10.73
CA ASN A 55 11.67 -4.58 10.94
C ASN A 55 10.56 -5.65 10.84
N LEU A 56 9.72 -5.56 9.81
CA LEU A 56 8.64 -6.51 9.55
C LEU A 56 9.18 -7.83 8.99
N GLU A 57 8.54 -8.94 9.35
CA GLU A 57 8.86 -10.26 8.80
C GLU A 57 8.28 -10.48 7.39
N THR A 58 7.32 -9.64 6.97
CA THR A 58 6.67 -9.71 5.67
C THR A 58 7.68 -9.65 4.52
N LYS A 59 7.42 -10.42 3.47
CA LYS A 59 8.25 -10.45 2.26
C LYS A 59 8.39 -9.06 1.64
N SER A 60 9.51 -8.85 0.97
CA SER A 60 9.73 -7.67 0.12
C SER A 60 8.60 -7.53 -0.90
N LYS A 61 8.18 -6.28 -1.15
CA LYS A 61 7.20 -5.92 -2.18
C LYS A 61 7.46 -6.68 -3.49
N GLY A 62 6.44 -7.35 -4.01
CA GLY A 62 6.51 -8.07 -5.28
C GLY A 62 6.64 -7.13 -6.50
N THR A 63 6.89 -7.70 -7.67
CA THR A 63 7.01 -6.96 -8.92
C THR A 63 5.87 -7.34 -9.86
N PHE A 64 5.14 -6.35 -10.40
CA PHE A 64 4.01 -6.55 -11.31
C PHE A 64 4.18 -5.72 -12.60
N PRO A 65 3.78 -6.22 -13.79
CA PRO A 65 3.89 -5.49 -15.05
C PRO A 65 2.79 -4.42 -15.19
N TYR A 66 3.02 -3.22 -14.65
CA TYR A 66 2.02 -2.14 -14.61
C TYR A 66 1.42 -1.79 -15.97
N MET A 67 2.24 -1.74 -17.02
CA MET A 67 1.76 -1.40 -18.37
C MET A 67 0.96 -2.54 -19.01
N PHE A 68 0.98 -3.73 -18.40
CA PHE A 68 0.19 -4.89 -18.83
C PHE A 68 -1.19 -4.92 -18.14
N ASN A 69 -1.42 -4.09 -17.12
CA ASN A 69 -2.72 -3.98 -16.46
C ASN A 69 -3.74 -3.22 -17.33
N HIS A 70 -4.35 -3.92 -18.26
CA HIS A 70 -5.41 -3.37 -19.11
C HIS A 70 -6.59 -4.36 -19.18
N PRO A 71 -7.86 -3.90 -19.20
CA PRO A 71 -9.02 -4.80 -19.12
C PRO A 71 -9.10 -5.89 -20.18
N ASP A 72 -8.50 -5.68 -21.35
CA ASP A 72 -8.40 -6.66 -22.44
C ASP A 72 -7.39 -7.80 -22.16
N ARG A 73 -6.53 -7.64 -21.15
CA ARG A 73 -5.51 -8.60 -20.71
C ARG A 73 -5.87 -9.29 -19.41
N HIS A 74 -6.96 -8.88 -18.76
CA HIS A 74 -7.49 -9.56 -17.57
C HIS A 74 -7.92 -10.98 -17.96
N HIS A 75 -7.85 -11.93 -17.02
CA HIS A 75 -8.20 -13.33 -17.26
C HIS A 75 -7.34 -14.04 -18.33
N THR A 76 -6.14 -13.52 -18.61
CA THR A 76 -5.21 -14.16 -19.55
C THR A 76 -4.15 -14.98 -18.83
N VAL A 77 -3.75 -16.07 -19.49
CA VAL A 77 -2.58 -16.88 -19.11
C VAL A 77 -1.61 -16.85 -20.29
N LEU A 78 -0.39 -16.39 -20.04
CA LEU A 78 0.69 -16.35 -21.01
C LEU A 78 1.69 -17.48 -20.72
N PRO A 79 2.28 -18.10 -21.75
CA PRO A 79 3.28 -19.15 -21.56
C PRO A 79 4.59 -18.63 -20.91
N HIS A 80 4.81 -17.32 -20.93
CA HIS A 80 5.97 -16.63 -20.37
C HIS A 80 5.55 -15.26 -19.82
N HIS A 81 6.30 -14.70 -18.87
CA HIS A 81 6.03 -13.36 -18.33
C HIS A 81 5.99 -12.29 -19.43
N PRO A 82 5.22 -11.19 -19.23
CA PRO A 82 5.25 -10.06 -20.15
C PRO A 82 6.66 -9.51 -20.34
N PRO A 83 6.98 -8.93 -21.52
CA PRO A 83 8.28 -8.31 -21.75
C PRO A 83 8.69 -7.32 -20.66
N ALA A 84 9.99 -7.25 -20.32
CA ALA A 84 10.51 -6.43 -19.22
C ALA A 84 10.07 -4.96 -19.25
N GLU A 85 9.86 -4.39 -20.44
CA GLU A 85 9.35 -3.02 -20.63
C GLU A 85 8.00 -2.77 -19.95
N TYR A 86 7.16 -3.81 -19.83
CA TYR A 86 5.86 -3.70 -19.18
C TYR A 86 5.94 -3.47 -17.66
N TYR A 87 7.11 -3.68 -17.06
CA TYR A 87 7.40 -3.43 -15.65
C TYR A 87 8.02 -2.06 -15.40
N GLU A 88 8.21 -1.25 -16.45
CA GLU A 88 8.81 0.09 -16.39
C GLU A 88 10.19 0.18 -15.71
N PRO A 89 11.19 -0.67 -16.07
CA PRO A 89 12.52 -0.66 -15.43
C PRO A 89 13.26 0.68 -15.56
N ASN A 90 12.92 1.49 -16.56
CA ASN A 90 13.50 2.83 -16.76
C ASN A 90 13.04 3.85 -15.71
N ARG A 91 11.95 3.57 -14.97
CA ARG A 91 11.47 4.40 -13.86
C ARG A 91 12.04 3.95 -12.51
N MET A 92 12.75 2.83 -12.48
CA MET A 92 13.41 2.33 -11.28
C MET A 92 14.76 3.03 -11.08
N GLY A 93 15.12 3.28 -9.82
CA GLY A 93 16.49 3.69 -9.49
C GLY A 93 17.50 2.58 -9.83
N ILE A 94 18.76 2.95 -10.05
CA ILE A 94 19.83 2.07 -10.57
C ILE A 94 19.85 0.71 -9.83
N LYS A 95 19.94 0.73 -8.49
CA LYS A 95 19.99 -0.49 -7.68
C LYS A 95 18.75 -1.37 -7.84
N LYS A 96 17.55 -0.77 -7.79
CA LYS A 96 16.28 -1.50 -7.93
C LYS A 96 16.12 -2.08 -9.33
N ARG A 97 16.62 -1.37 -10.35
CA ARG A 97 16.65 -1.84 -11.73
C ARG A 97 17.55 -3.08 -11.89
N GLU A 98 18.72 -3.09 -11.26
CA GLU A 98 19.61 -4.26 -11.27
C GLU A 98 18.97 -5.47 -10.58
N GLU A 99 18.38 -5.27 -9.40
CA GLU A 99 17.61 -6.30 -8.68
C GLU A 99 16.45 -6.84 -9.53
N PHE A 100 15.71 -5.93 -10.18
CA PHE A 100 14.63 -6.29 -11.10
C PHE A 100 15.13 -7.12 -12.28
N LEU A 101 16.20 -6.72 -12.96
CA LEU A 101 16.69 -7.44 -14.14
C LEU A 101 17.16 -8.85 -13.79
N LYS A 102 17.79 -9.02 -12.62
CA LYS A 102 18.18 -10.34 -12.12
C LYS A 102 16.95 -11.21 -11.86
N TRP A 103 15.97 -10.69 -11.12
CA TRP A 103 14.72 -11.41 -10.89
C TRP A 103 13.99 -11.73 -12.19
N TYR A 104 13.93 -10.78 -13.13
CA TYR A 104 13.26 -10.98 -14.41
C TYR A 104 13.91 -12.10 -15.22
N ASP A 105 15.24 -12.18 -15.25
CA ASP A 105 15.96 -13.26 -15.94
C ASP A 105 15.62 -14.66 -15.38
N GLU A 106 15.39 -14.76 -14.07
CA GLU A 106 15.01 -16.00 -13.38
C GLU A 106 13.56 -16.42 -13.67
N VAL A 107 12.67 -15.48 -14.02
CA VAL A 107 11.22 -15.73 -14.10
C VAL A 107 10.64 -15.59 -15.50
N LYS A 108 11.33 -14.92 -16.44
CA LYS A 108 10.80 -14.53 -17.76
C LYS A 108 10.16 -15.68 -18.54
N ASP A 109 10.70 -16.89 -18.41
CA ASP A 109 10.25 -18.08 -19.16
C ASP A 109 9.17 -18.88 -18.43
N ARG A 110 8.73 -18.43 -17.24
CA ARG A 110 7.65 -19.07 -16.48
C ARG A 110 6.29 -18.56 -16.94
N GLU A 111 5.28 -19.42 -16.86
CA GLU A 111 3.89 -19.07 -17.11
C GLU A 111 3.47 -17.87 -16.26
N PHE A 112 2.74 -16.95 -16.87
CA PHE A 112 2.18 -15.78 -16.21
C PHE A 112 0.65 -15.86 -16.28
N ASP A 113 0.03 -16.08 -15.12
CA ASP A 113 -1.42 -16.03 -14.94
C ASP A 113 -1.79 -14.66 -14.37
N PHE A 114 -2.44 -13.82 -15.17
CA PHE A 114 -2.69 -12.43 -14.82
C PHE A 114 -3.42 -12.30 -13.48
N ASP A 115 -4.48 -13.09 -13.28
CA ASP A 115 -5.37 -12.94 -12.13
C ASP A 115 -4.68 -13.41 -10.85
N LYS A 116 -3.87 -14.47 -10.93
CA LYS A 116 -3.05 -14.93 -9.80
C LYS A 116 -1.99 -13.91 -9.42
N GLU A 117 -1.28 -13.37 -10.41
CA GLU A 117 -0.17 -12.44 -10.20
C GLU A 117 -0.66 -11.10 -9.65
N ILE A 118 -1.77 -10.54 -10.18
CA ILE A 118 -2.32 -9.27 -9.67
C ILE A 118 -2.89 -9.44 -8.26
N LEU A 119 -3.52 -10.58 -7.96
CA LEU A 119 -4.04 -10.86 -6.63
C LEU A 119 -2.91 -10.98 -5.62
N ALA A 120 -1.88 -11.79 -5.93
CA ALA A 120 -0.73 -11.98 -5.04
C ALA A 120 0.03 -10.66 -4.80
N TYR A 121 0.20 -9.85 -5.85
CA TYR A 121 0.81 -8.52 -5.73
C TYR A 121 -0.01 -7.59 -4.82
N CYS A 122 -1.32 -7.48 -5.06
CA CYS A 122 -2.19 -6.61 -4.26
C CYS A 122 -2.28 -7.07 -2.80
N GLN A 123 -2.36 -8.37 -2.55
CA GLN A 123 -2.37 -8.93 -1.19
C GLN A 123 -1.08 -8.58 -0.45
N THR A 124 0.08 -8.82 -1.07
CA THR A 124 1.39 -8.49 -0.49
C THR A 124 1.49 -7.00 -0.15
N ASP A 125 1.02 -6.11 -1.04
CA ASP A 125 1.02 -4.67 -0.81
C ASP A 125 0.16 -4.27 0.39
N VAL A 126 -1.04 -4.86 0.51
CA VAL A 126 -1.97 -4.61 1.63
C VAL A 126 -1.43 -5.17 2.94
N ASP A 127 -0.81 -6.35 2.93
CA ASP A 127 -0.21 -6.96 4.12
C ASP A 127 0.92 -6.10 4.66
N ILE A 128 1.87 -5.68 3.79
CA ILE A 128 2.95 -4.77 4.17
C ILE A 128 2.41 -3.47 4.77
N LEU A 129 1.41 -2.86 4.14
CA LEU A 129 0.85 -1.61 4.62
C LEU A 129 0.15 -1.79 5.97
N THR A 130 -0.59 -2.90 6.14
CA THR A 130 -1.34 -3.20 7.36
C THR A 130 -0.39 -3.42 8.53
N GLU A 131 0.62 -4.27 8.36
CA GLU A 131 1.62 -4.55 9.38
C GLU A 131 2.39 -3.28 9.77
N ALA A 132 2.80 -2.46 8.79
CA ALA A 132 3.48 -1.19 9.05
C ALA A 132 2.60 -0.20 9.84
N ILE A 133 1.31 -0.08 9.50
CA ILE A 133 0.38 0.79 10.23
C ILE A 133 0.17 0.28 11.66
N VAL A 134 0.03 -1.02 11.86
CA VAL A 134 -0.09 -1.61 13.20
C VAL A 134 1.16 -1.29 14.03
N LYS A 135 2.36 -1.50 13.48
CA LYS A 135 3.62 -1.16 14.16
C LYS A 135 3.77 0.33 14.45
N PHE A 136 3.38 1.19 13.51
CA PHE A 136 3.37 2.63 13.73
C PHE A 136 2.46 3.02 14.90
N ILE A 137 1.24 2.47 14.95
CA ILE A 137 0.29 2.72 16.05
C ILE A 137 0.85 2.22 17.38
N GLU A 138 1.43 1.01 17.42
CA GLU A 138 2.07 0.45 18.63
C GLU A 138 3.14 1.39 19.17
N VAL A 139 4.05 1.86 18.31
CA VAL A 139 5.15 2.77 18.68
C VAL A 139 4.60 4.12 19.18
N CYS A 140 3.63 4.70 18.48
CA CYS A 140 3.05 5.99 18.87
C CYS A 140 2.29 5.91 20.19
N LEU A 141 1.48 4.85 20.40
CA LEU A 141 0.74 4.67 21.65
C LEU A 141 1.70 4.42 22.82
N PHE A 142 2.70 3.58 22.63
CA PHE A 142 3.69 3.30 23.68
C PHE A 142 4.45 4.56 24.11
N GLY A 143 4.86 5.40 23.16
CA GLY A 143 5.50 6.69 23.45
C GLY A 143 4.62 7.62 24.28
N ILE A 144 3.32 7.73 23.94
CA ILE A 144 2.37 8.55 24.70
C ILE A 144 2.20 8.03 26.14
N PHE A 145 2.08 6.72 26.33
CA PHE A 145 1.95 6.15 27.68
C PHE A 145 3.21 6.28 28.52
N PHE A 146 4.40 6.27 27.91
CA PHE A 146 5.65 6.51 28.62
C PHE A 146 5.77 7.97 29.06
N GLU A 147 5.48 8.93 28.18
CA GLU A 147 5.51 10.37 28.48
C GLU A 147 4.55 10.73 29.63
N ILE A 148 3.32 10.19 29.61
CA ILE A 148 2.32 10.41 30.66
C ILE A 148 2.79 9.82 32.00
N LYS A 149 3.37 8.60 32.00
CA LYS A 149 3.90 8.01 33.24
C LYS A 149 5.09 8.80 33.80
N TYR A 150 5.96 9.29 32.93
CA TYR A 150 7.12 10.09 33.33
C TYR A 150 6.69 11.43 33.93
N LEU A 151 5.75 12.13 33.29
CA LEU A 151 5.19 13.38 33.82
C LEU A 151 4.46 13.18 35.16
N LEU A 152 3.80 12.03 35.36
CA LEU A 152 3.12 11.71 36.61
C LEU A 152 4.05 11.21 37.72
N SER A 153 5.25 10.73 37.40
CA SER A 153 6.26 10.36 38.40
C SER A 153 7.09 11.53 38.92
N ASP A 154 7.07 12.65 38.20
CA ASP A 154 7.71 13.93 38.58
C ASP A 154 6.74 14.87 39.35
N LEU A 155 5.52 14.38 39.66
CA LEU A 155 4.49 15.03 40.51
C LEU A 155 4.39 14.33 41.87
#